data_AF-A0A930DZE3-F1
#
_entry.id   AF-A0A930DZE3-F1
#
_cell.length_a   1.000
_cell.length_b   1.000
_cell.length_c   1.000
_cell.angle_alpha   90.00
_cell.angle_beta   90.00
_cell.angle_gamma   90.00
#
_symmetry.space_group_name_H-M   'P 1'
#
loop_
_entity.id
_entity.type
_entity.pdbx_description
1 polymer ?
#
loop_
_entity_poly.entity_id
_entity_poly.type
_entity_poly.pdbx_seq_one_letter_code
_entity_poly.pdbx_strand_id
1 'polypeptide(L)'
;MKVEIKNEINFNDDLNSLLELIKKIEFSKKITEEFIHFHCLRGGNKLIYVIWNRFTKNFDFKVLQSKELTCDDCNFNDFISYFTVLKIDSKIYKRKQFKDLPKEKEQLFSMKEKIAKILKNEVTKNLLAIQKERLRSFNSNDWSYFFNKAKVGYFYPIDIFPREKQLELFWLKSDLFNFSRLTQINDLITLKHEVFTKTNLILDNEFNLVEPFSKIKNYLIDLASDELNENNIDFSSKSKLLSFLLTEGIDTDNVKAREIIDNPLDFILKSINYYLETLDRKLYKGENVNLDFPYFIIPTKFNSQNANYARIKITLVISEWLKTNGNKSACYYENISNYHIYKTAIRSSTLLDSFSKLRFLKNYVQDFGVESLTYCPIYGTANFSFSEDEGDDNLKKAEDFIIENKIKTSKIVKDSIKKIFNLPIVNFSEKEKAHLEFVLSMDTVD
;
A
#
# COMPACT_ATOMS: atom_id res chain seq x y z
N MET A 1 11.31 23.98 -17.67
CA MET A 1 11.58 24.63 -16.37
C MET A 1 11.03 23.69 -15.31
N LYS A 2 11.90 23.02 -14.52
CA LYS A 2 11.43 22.14 -13.44
C LYS A 2 10.90 23.03 -12.32
N VAL A 3 9.59 22.99 -12.07
CA VAL A 3 9.02 23.57 -10.86
C VAL A 3 9.51 22.69 -9.72
N GLU A 4 10.47 23.20 -8.94
CA GLU A 4 10.79 22.63 -7.63
C GLU A 4 9.53 22.75 -6.78
N ILE A 5 8.87 21.62 -6.53
CA ILE A 5 7.88 21.56 -5.48
C ILE A 5 8.66 21.78 -4.18
N LYS A 6 8.47 22.93 -3.54
CA LYS A 6 9.02 23.20 -2.22
C LYS A 6 8.41 22.20 -1.25
N ASN A 7 9.15 21.14 -0.95
CA ASN A 7 8.96 20.44 0.32
C ASN A 7 9.15 21.50 1.42
N GLU A 8 8.06 22.01 1.99
CA GLU A 8 8.13 22.99 3.09
C GLU A 8 8.83 22.41 4.34
N ILE A 9 9.06 21.10 4.35
CA ILE A 9 9.46 20.29 5.48
C ILE A 9 10.76 19.59 5.13
N ASN A 10 11.84 20.00 5.79
CA ASN A 10 13.18 19.48 5.56
C ASN A 10 13.88 19.23 6.90
N PHE A 11 14.25 17.97 7.14
CA PHE A 11 14.93 17.56 8.37
C PHE A 11 16.20 18.38 8.67
N ASN A 12 17.02 18.70 7.66
CA ASN A 12 18.25 19.46 7.87
C ASN A 12 17.97 20.91 8.25
N ASP A 13 17.00 21.55 7.60
CA ASP A 13 16.64 22.93 7.90
C ASP A 13 16.03 23.04 9.30
N ASP A 14 15.23 22.05 9.70
CA ASP A 14 14.72 21.95 11.06
C ASP A 14 15.81 21.63 12.09
N LEU A 15 16.76 20.76 11.76
CA LEU A 15 17.91 20.49 12.64
C LEU A 15 18.79 21.72 12.82
N ASN A 16 19.03 22.49 11.74
CA ASN A 16 19.77 23.75 11.81
C ASN A 16 19.01 24.79 12.63
N SER A 17 17.70 24.92 12.40
CA SER A 17 16.83 25.80 13.20
C SER A 17 16.86 25.42 14.68
N LEU A 18 16.81 24.12 14.97
CA LEU A 18 16.93 23.60 16.33
C LEU A 18 18.30 23.90 16.94
N LEU A 19 19.39 23.75 16.19
CA LEU A 19 20.75 24.12 16.61
C LEU A 19 20.87 25.62 16.95
N GLU A 20 20.19 26.50 16.23
CA GLU A 20 20.13 27.93 16.57
C GLU A 20 19.25 28.20 17.80
N LEU A 21 18.12 27.52 17.92
CA LEU A 21 17.22 27.66 19.09
C LEU A 21 17.91 27.27 20.39
N ILE A 22 18.70 26.20 20.41
CA ILE A 22 19.39 25.75 21.63
C ILE A 22 20.51 26.69 22.07
N LYS A 23 21.01 27.57 21.19
CA LYS A 23 22.02 28.58 21.55
C LYS A 23 21.42 29.68 22.42
N LYS A 24 20.11 29.97 22.26
CA LYS A 24 19.38 31.02 22.97
C LYS A 24 19.32 30.77 24.49
N ILE A 25 19.32 31.85 25.26
CA ILE A 25 19.29 31.80 26.73
C ILE A 25 17.93 31.29 27.22
N GLU A 26 16.86 31.63 26.52
CA GLU A 26 15.47 31.25 26.81
C GLU A 26 15.31 29.73 26.83
N PHE A 27 15.87 29.03 25.84
CA PHE A 27 15.89 27.56 25.80
C PHE A 27 16.56 27.00 27.05
N SER A 28 17.75 27.51 27.37
CA SER A 28 18.54 27.05 28.51
C SER A 28 17.82 27.29 29.84
N LYS A 29 17.10 28.41 29.97
CA LYS A 29 16.27 28.70 31.15
C LYS A 29 15.12 27.70 31.25
N LYS A 30 14.33 27.55 30.18
CA LYS A 30 13.16 26.66 30.14
C LYS A 30 13.53 25.21 30.47
N ILE A 31 14.52 24.64 29.78
CA ILE A 31 14.94 23.24 30.00
C ILE A 31 15.45 22.99 31.41
N THR A 32 16.10 23.99 32.01
CA THR A 32 16.63 23.87 33.37
C THR A 32 15.53 23.94 34.42
N GLU A 33 14.58 24.86 34.28
CA GLU A 33 13.46 25.00 35.21
C GLU A 33 12.58 23.76 35.23
N GLU A 34 12.23 23.26 34.04
CA GLU A 34 11.48 22.02 33.86
C GLU A 34 12.26 20.82 34.42
N PHE A 35 13.54 20.69 34.09
CA PHE A 35 14.37 19.62 34.66
C PHE A 35 14.42 19.66 36.18
N ILE A 36 14.64 20.83 36.80
CA ILE A 36 14.66 20.99 38.27
C ILE A 36 13.32 20.56 38.86
N HIS A 37 12.22 21.04 38.28
CA HIS A 37 10.86 20.66 38.71
C HIS A 37 10.68 19.14 38.71
N PHE A 38 10.99 18.48 37.58
CA PHE A 38 10.82 17.04 37.44
C PHE A 38 11.80 16.23 38.28
N HIS A 39 13.05 16.69 38.44
CA HIS A 39 14.06 16.02 39.25
C HIS A 39 13.60 15.91 40.72
N CYS A 40 12.97 16.97 41.24
CA CYS A 40 12.47 17.05 42.62
C CYS A 40 11.23 16.20 42.92
N LEU A 41 10.46 15.76 41.92
CA LEU A 41 9.23 14.99 42.17
C LEU A 41 9.54 13.71 42.99
N ARG A 42 8.66 13.32 43.92
CA ARG A 42 8.85 12.06 44.66
C ARG A 42 8.52 10.87 43.76
N GLY A 43 9.37 9.83 43.77
CA GLY A 43 9.20 8.62 42.96
C GLY A 43 10.53 8.11 42.41
N GLY A 44 10.85 6.84 42.69
CA GLY A 44 12.07 6.20 42.22
C GLY A 44 11.94 5.78 40.75
N ASN A 45 12.88 6.25 39.92
CA ASN A 45 13.04 6.02 38.47
C ASN A 45 12.13 6.85 37.59
N LYS A 46 12.74 7.76 36.82
CA LYS A 46 12.05 8.65 35.89
C LYS A 46 12.77 8.62 34.56
N LEU A 47 12.00 8.46 33.50
CA LEU A 47 12.44 8.79 32.15
C LEU A 47 11.93 10.18 31.82
N ILE A 48 12.83 11.09 31.45
CA ILE A 48 12.47 12.45 31.03
C ILE A 48 12.84 12.59 29.56
N TYR A 49 11.88 13.02 28.74
CA TYR A 49 12.10 13.39 27.36
C TYR A 49 11.90 14.88 27.20
N VAL A 50 12.85 15.50 26.52
CA VAL A 50 12.74 16.84 25.96
C VAL A 50 12.53 16.66 24.47
N ILE A 51 11.34 16.99 24.01
CA ILE A 51 10.95 16.88 22.62
C ILE A 51 10.72 18.27 22.04
N TRP A 52 10.99 18.42 20.75
CA TRP A 52 10.74 19.66 20.02
C TRP A 52 9.81 19.37 18.86
N ASN A 53 8.72 20.14 18.77
CA ASN A 53 7.75 20.02 17.69
C ASN A 53 8.13 21.01 16.57
N ARG A 54 8.40 20.49 15.37
CA ARG A 54 8.85 21.30 14.23
C ARG A 54 7.80 22.29 13.72
N PHE A 55 6.51 22.02 13.95
CA PHE A 55 5.41 22.84 13.44
C PHE A 55 5.07 23.98 14.38
N THR A 56 5.06 23.73 15.70
CA THR A 56 4.81 24.78 16.70
C THR A 56 6.08 25.50 17.12
N LYS A 57 7.26 24.94 16.76
CA LYS A 57 8.59 25.37 17.20
C LYS A 57 8.78 25.36 18.73
N ASN A 58 7.90 24.68 19.45
CA ASN A 58 7.90 24.60 20.91
C ASN A 58 8.59 23.34 21.42
N PHE A 59 9.16 23.47 22.62
CA PHE A 59 9.69 22.34 23.39
C PHE A 59 8.67 21.88 24.43
N ASP A 60 8.48 20.57 24.50
CA ASP A 60 7.65 19.90 25.50
C ASP A 60 8.49 18.92 26.32
N PHE A 61 7.99 18.66 27.53
CA PHE A 61 8.61 17.74 28.49
C PHE A 61 7.65 16.59 28.75
N LYS A 62 8.13 15.35 28.54
CA LYS A 62 7.38 14.15 28.89
C LYS A 62 8.12 13.42 30.00
N VAL A 63 7.44 13.21 31.11
CA VAL A 63 7.99 12.49 32.27
C VAL A 63 7.19 11.22 32.48
N LEU A 64 7.89 10.11 32.48
CA LEU A 64 7.32 8.80 32.73
C LEU A 64 7.82 8.30 34.08
N GLN A 65 6.90 7.80 34.90
CA GLN A 65 7.20 7.22 36.22
C GLN A 65 7.66 5.75 36.12
N SER A 66 8.03 5.30 34.92
CA SER A 66 8.54 3.96 34.65
C SER A 66 10.06 3.97 34.42
N LYS A 67 10.70 2.82 34.68
CA LYS A 67 12.10 2.55 34.30
C LYS A 67 12.25 2.29 32.80
N GLU A 68 11.17 1.82 32.17
CA GLU A 68 11.15 1.39 30.78
C GLU A 68 10.06 2.13 30.01
N LEU A 69 10.37 2.42 28.75
CA LEU A 69 9.41 2.98 27.81
C LEU A 69 8.55 1.83 27.28
N THR A 70 7.24 2.05 27.15
CA THR A 70 6.32 1.19 26.38
C THR A 70 5.89 1.89 25.09
N CYS A 71 5.27 1.16 24.16
CA CYS A 71 4.69 1.79 22.97
C CYS A 71 3.58 2.80 23.33
N ASP A 72 2.77 2.54 24.36
CA ASP A 72 1.71 3.45 24.80
C ASP A 72 2.27 4.79 25.31
N ASP A 73 3.47 4.79 25.88
CA ASP A 73 4.16 6.01 26.32
C ASP A 73 4.63 6.87 25.12
N CYS A 74 4.67 6.30 23.92
CA CYS A 74 5.18 6.93 22.70
C CYS A 74 4.09 7.64 21.89
N ASN A 75 2.94 7.96 22.49
CA ASN A 75 1.84 8.70 21.82
C ASN A 75 2.25 10.07 21.26
N PHE A 76 3.41 10.62 21.68
CA PHE A 76 3.99 11.83 21.08
C PHE A 76 4.80 11.56 19.80
N ASN A 77 5.05 10.31 19.42
CA ASN A 77 5.74 9.96 18.20
C ASN A 77 4.73 9.72 17.07
N ASP A 78 4.32 10.80 16.42
CA ASP A 78 3.49 10.80 15.21
C ASP A 78 4.30 10.60 13.91
N PHE A 79 5.61 10.35 14.04
CA PHE A 79 6.58 10.17 12.95
C PHE A 79 6.80 11.38 12.03
N ILE A 80 6.16 12.54 12.26
CA ILE A 80 6.31 13.71 11.38
C ILE A 80 6.64 15.02 12.12
N SER A 81 6.22 15.18 13.37
CA SER A 81 6.29 16.45 14.10
C SER A 81 7.49 16.56 15.04
N TYR A 82 7.81 15.49 15.76
CA TYR A 82 8.61 15.59 16.98
C TYR A 82 10.04 15.08 16.83
N PHE A 83 10.97 15.87 17.34
CA PHE A 83 12.38 15.52 17.51
C PHE A 83 12.67 15.21 18.97
N THR A 84 13.26 14.05 19.25
CA THR A 84 13.80 13.76 20.59
C THR A 84 15.15 14.47 20.77
N VAL A 85 15.12 15.58 21.49
CA VAL A 85 16.28 16.45 21.70
C VAL A 85 17.17 15.91 22.81
N LEU A 86 16.56 15.51 23.92
CA LEU A 86 17.23 14.90 25.07
C LEU A 86 16.32 13.83 25.67
N LYS A 87 16.92 12.69 25.99
CA LYS A 87 16.34 11.68 26.87
C LYS A 87 17.22 11.64 28.11
N ILE A 88 16.65 11.69 29.31
CA ILE A 88 17.36 11.51 30.58
C ILE A 88 16.82 10.23 31.20
N ASP A 89 17.69 9.22 31.27
CA ASP A 89 17.38 7.90 31.80
C ASP A 89 18.36 7.51 32.92
N SER A 90 18.23 6.29 33.42
CA SER A 90 19.12 5.75 34.44
C SER A 90 20.60 5.77 34.04
N LYS A 91 20.94 5.68 32.75
CA LYS A 91 22.33 5.75 32.26
C LYS A 91 22.87 7.17 32.36
N ILE A 92 22.07 8.18 32.02
CA ILE A 92 22.47 9.59 32.17
C ILE A 92 22.58 9.96 33.65
N TYR A 93 21.65 9.52 34.50
CA TYR A 93 21.73 9.74 35.95
C TYR A 93 22.97 9.11 36.61
N LYS A 94 23.55 8.06 36.02
CA LYS A 94 24.82 7.46 36.50
C LYS A 94 26.05 8.32 36.19
N ARG A 95 25.97 9.29 35.28
CA ARG A 95 27.09 10.18 34.96
C ARG A 95 27.36 11.11 36.14
N LYS A 96 28.63 11.35 36.46
CA LYS A 96 29.07 12.19 37.60
C LYS A 96 28.33 13.52 37.68
N GLN A 97 28.14 14.19 36.54
CA GLN A 97 27.46 15.48 36.43
C GLN A 97 26.00 15.48 36.91
N PHE A 98 25.30 14.34 36.81
CA PHE A 98 23.91 14.18 37.24
C PHE A 98 23.78 13.45 38.57
N LYS A 99 24.72 12.55 38.88
CA LYS A 99 24.76 11.78 40.14
C LYS A 99 24.92 12.67 41.36
N ASP A 100 25.70 13.74 41.22
CA ASP A 100 26.03 14.66 42.32
C ASP A 100 24.98 15.77 42.49
N LEU A 101 23.84 15.71 41.78
CA LEU A 101 22.77 16.71 41.90
C LEU A 101 21.93 16.45 43.17
N PRO A 102 21.68 17.49 44.00
CA PRO A 102 20.84 17.36 45.17
C PRO A 102 19.37 17.11 44.76
N LYS A 103 18.60 16.46 45.65
CA LYS A 103 17.15 16.24 45.42
C LYS A 103 16.28 17.39 45.93
N GLU A 104 16.85 18.29 46.72
CA GLU A 104 16.16 19.44 47.29
C GLU A 104 16.09 20.59 46.28
N LYS A 105 14.91 21.19 46.17
CA LYS A 105 14.61 22.19 45.14
C LYS A 105 15.42 23.46 45.33
N GLU A 106 15.58 23.93 46.57
CA GLU A 106 16.36 25.13 46.90
C GLU A 106 17.84 24.97 46.50
N GLN A 107 18.42 23.80 46.77
CA GLN A 107 19.81 23.50 46.42
C GLN A 107 20.02 23.36 44.90
N LEU A 108 19.04 22.85 44.17
CA LEU A 108 19.10 22.81 42.70
C LEU A 108 18.99 24.19 42.07
N PHE A 109 18.17 25.08 42.66
CA PHE A 109 18.05 26.46 42.18
C PHE A 109 19.35 27.24 42.34
N SER A 110 20.11 27.03 43.41
CA SER A 110 21.44 27.65 43.56
C SER A 110 22.45 27.11 42.53
N MET A 111 22.21 25.92 41.97
CA MET A 111 23.03 25.31 40.92
C MET A 111 22.48 25.51 39.50
N LYS A 112 21.46 26.37 39.31
CA LYS A 112 20.73 26.53 38.04
C LYS A 112 21.65 26.75 36.84
N GLU A 113 22.64 27.63 36.94
CA GLU A 113 23.57 27.91 35.84
C GLU A 113 24.44 26.69 35.47
N LYS A 114 24.87 25.92 36.47
CA LYS A 114 25.66 24.69 36.25
C LYS A 114 24.80 23.63 35.57
N ILE A 115 23.55 23.44 36.02
CA ILE A 115 22.60 22.49 35.41
C ILE A 115 22.30 22.91 33.96
N ALA A 116 22.04 24.19 33.73
CA ALA A 116 21.82 24.76 32.41
C ALA A 116 22.98 24.43 31.44
N LYS A 117 24.22 24.62 31.90
CA LYS A 117 25.41 24.28 31.10
C LYS A 117 25.50 22.78 30.80
N ILE A 118 25.22 21.92 31.77
CA ILE A 118 25.23 20.46 31.59
C ILE A 118 24.18 20.04 30.55
N LEU A 119 22.93 20.47 30.72
CA LEU A 119 21.83 20.11 29.82
C LEU A 119 22.07 20.64 28.40
N LYS A 120 22.52 21.89 28.26
CA LYS A 120 22.85 22.49 26.96
C LYS A 120 23.95 21.71 26.25
N ASN A 121 25.00 21.28 26.97
CA ASN A 121 26.08 20.49 26.39
C ASN A 121 25.61 19.11 25.93
N GLU A 122 24.76 18.42 26.71
CA GLU A 122 24.21 17.11 26.32
C GLU A 122 23.30 17.22 25.10
N VAL A 123 22.42 18.23 25.06
CA VAL A 123 21.58 18.53 23.90
C VAL A 123 22.43 18.80 22.67
N THR A 124 23.39 19.72 22.77
CA THR A 124 24.27 20.10 21.65
C THR A 124 25.03 18.89 21.12
N LYS A 125 25.60 18.08 22.02
CA LYS A 125 26.34 16.86 21.66
C LYS A 125 25.44 15.86 20.93
N ASN A 126 24.20 15.68 21.39
CA ASN A 126 23.26 14.76 20.74
C ASN A 126 22.86 15.25 19.33
N LEU A 127 22.54 16.54 19.17
CA LEU A 127 22.17 17.11 17.88
C LEU A 127 23.31 17.08 16.86
N LEU A 128 24.53 17.41 17.27
CA LEU A 128 25.71 17.31 16.40
C LEU A 128 26.01 15.86 15.99
N ALA A 129 25.81 14.90 16.89
CA ALA A 129 25.93 13.48 16.56
C ALA A 129 24.88 13.05 15.52
N ILE A 130 23.62 13.48 15.68
CA ILE A 130 22.55 13.21 14.71
C ILE A 130 22.92 13.77 13.33
N GLN A 131 23.38 15.02 13.25
CA GLN A 131 23.79 15.64 11.99
C GLN A 131 24.90 14.85 11.30
N LYS A 132 25.95 14.50 12.06
CA LYS A 132 27.10 13.75 11.56
C LYS A 132 26.74 12.35 11.09
N GLU A 133 25.95 11.62 11.87
CA GLU A 133 25.54 10.26 11.51
C GLU A 133 24.57 10.25 10.35
N ARG A 134 23.69 11.25 10.20
CA ARG A 134 22.83 11.38 9.02
C ARG A 134 23.66 11.50 7.75
N LEU A 135 24.65 12.41 7.73
CA LEU A 135 25.55 12.57 6.58
C LEU A 135 26.31 11.26 6.24
N ARG A 136 26.76 10.53 7.26
CA ARG A 136 27.40 9.21 7.07
C ARG A 136 26.44 8.18 6.49
N SER A 137 25.21 8.13 6.99
CA SER A 137 24.17 7.22 6.51
C SER A 137 23.79 7.50 5.06
N PHE A 138 23.73 8.76 4.63
CA PHE A 138 23.52 9.09 3.22
C PHE A 138 24.63 8.56 2.31
N ASN A 139 25.89 8.66 2.75
CA ASN A 139 27.03 8.23 1.93
C ASN A 139 27.22 6.71 1.90
N SER A 140 26.87 6.02 2.99
CA SER A 140 27.08 4.57 3.14
C SER A 140 25.83 3.73 2.89
N ASN A 141 24.65 4.36 2.83
CA ASN A 141 23.34 3.72 2.90
C ASN A 141 23.12 2.85 4.15
N ASP A 142 23.93 3.03 5.21
CA ASP A 142 23.74 2.36 6.50
C ASP A 142 22.98 3.26 7.49
N TRP A 143 21.77 2.85 7.85
CA TRP A 143 20.87 3.58 8.75
C TRP A 143 20.78 2.96 10.15
N SER A 144 21.63 1.97 10.45
CA SER A 144 21.65 1.22 11.71
C SER A 144 21.75 2.12 12.94
N TYR A 145 22.45 3.25 12.85
CA TYR A 145 22.52 4.24 13.93
C TYR A 145 21.12 4.73 14.34
N PHE A 146 20.27 5.08 13.37
CA PHE A 146 18.93 5.60 13.62
C PHE A 146 17.96 4.52 14.07
N PHE A 147 18.04 3.32 13.52
CA PHE A 147 17.26 2.18 14.00
C PHE A 147 17.60 1.87 15.46
N ASN A 148 18.89 1.83 15.82
CA ASN A 148 19.33 1.63 17.20
C ASN A 148 18.87 2.76 18.14
N LYS A 149 18.76 3.99 17.64
CA LYS A 149 18.19 5.13 18.38
C LYS A 149 16.70 4.96 18.64
N ALA A 150 15.92 4.58 17.62
CA ALA A 150 14.49 4.30 17.76
C ALA A 150 14.22 3.19 18.79
N LYS A 151 14.99 2.08 18.75
CA LYS A 151 14.90 0.97 19.71
C LYS A 151 15.03 1.40 21.17
N VAL A 152 15.77 2.48 21.43
CA VAL A 152 15.98 3.01 22.78
C VAL A 152 15.21 4.30 23.04
N GLY A 153 14.20 4.61 22.22
CA GLY A 153 13.26 5.71 22.44
C GLY A 153 13.73 7.09 21.97
N TYR A 154 14.72 7.19 21.10
CA TYR A 154 15.00 8.44 20.39
C TYR A 154 14.24 8.45 19.07
N PHE A 155 13.17 9.23 19.04
CA PHE A 155 12.30 9.38 17.88
C PHE A 155 12.61 10.66 17.11
N TYR A 156 12.55 10.56 15.79
CA TYR A 156 12.77 11.63 14.84
C TYR A 156 11.72 11.55 13.75
N PRO A 157 11.38 12.67 13.08
CA PRO A 157 10.49 12.62 11.93
C PRO A 157 11.05 11.74 10.81
N ILE A 158 10.16 11.11 10.05
CA ILE A 158 10.48 10.11 9.03
C ILE A 158 11.34 10.69 7.90
N ASP A 159 11.28 12.00 7.66
CA ASP A 159 12.11 12.71 6.67
C ASP A 159 13.59 12.81 7.06
N ILE A 160 13.99 12.20 8.19
CA ILE A 160 15.39 11.87 8.45
C ILE A 160 15.98 10.95 7.38
N PHE A 161 15.16 10.05 6.81
CA PHE A 161 15.52 9.08 5.78
C PHE A 161 15.31 9.65 4.36
N PRO A 162 16.00 9.13 3.33
CA PRO A 162 15.67 9.42 1.93
C PRO A 162 14.28 8.88 1.57
N ARG A 163 13.65 9.51 0.57
CA ARG A 163 12.25 9.24 0.16
C ARG A 163 11.93 7.75 0.01
N GLU A 164 12.78 6.99 -0.67
CA GLU A 164 12.61 5.54 -0.87
C GLU A 164 12.48 4.78 0.46
N LYS A 165 13.33 5.11 1.45
CA LYS A 165 13.26 4.50 2.78
C LYS A 165 12.05 4.99 3.58
N GLN A 166 11.60 6.22 3.37
CA GLN A 166 10.35 6.67 3.98
C GLN A 166 9.16 5.86 3.47
N LEU A 167 9.11 5.61 2.15
CA LEU A 167 8.08 4.79 1.51
C LEU A 167 8.07 3.37 2.11
N GLU A 168 9.23 2.73 2.13
CA GLU A 168 9.42 1.36 2.65
C GLU A 168 9.05 1.22 4.13
N LEU A 169 9.58 2.12 4.97
CA LEU A 169 9.50 1.98 6.43
C LEU A 169 8.18 2.50 7.01
N PHE A 170 7.53 3.45 6.32
CA PHE A 170 6.38 4.17 6.86
C PHE A 170 5.22 4.32 5.88
N TRP A 171 5.40 5.00 4.74
CA TRP A 171 4.25 5.42 3.92
C TRP A 171 3.47 4.24 3.35
N LEU A 172 4.12 3.25 2.73
CA LEU A 172 3.43 2.05 2.19
C LEU A 172 2.78 1.18 3.27
N LYS A 173 3.08 1.45 4.54
CA LYS A 173 2.50 0.78 5.70
C LYS A 173 1.39 1.58 6.39
N SER A 174 1.16 2.82 5.95
CA SER A 174 0.15 3.68 6.51
C SER A 174 -1.23 3.40 5.93
N ASP A 175 -2.25 3.89 6.63
CA ASP A 175 -3.65 3.82 6.26
C ASP A 175 -3.99 4.60 4.99
N LEU A 176 -3.12 5.50 4.50
CA LEU A 176 -3.28 6.22 3.22
C LEU A 176 -2.87 5.36 2.00
N PHE A 177 -1.76 4.63 2.08
CA PHE A 177 -1.20 3.90 0.94
C PHE A 177 -1.50 2.39 0.96
N ASN A 178 -1.92 1.86 2.10
CA ASN A 178 -2.39 0.49 2.22
C ASN A 178 -3.92 0.44 2.10
N PHE A 179 -4.50 -0.60 1.51
CA PHE A 179 -5.94 -0.86 1.53
C PHE A 179 -6.53 -0.84 2.96
N SER A 180 -5.81 -1.39 3.94
CA SER A 180 -6.25 -1.43 5.34
C SER A 180 -6.40 -0.03 5.96
N ARG A 181 -7.35 0.15 6.87
CA ARG A 181 -7.42 1.33 7.75
C ARG A 181 -6.43 1.25 8.92
N LEU A 182 -5.86 0.08 9.15
CA LEU A 182 -4.85 -0.15 10.16
C LEU A 182 -3.47 0.14 9.58
N THR A 183 -2.83 1.18 10.10
CA THR A 183 -1.40 1.40 9.90
C THR A 183 -0.60 0.37 10.67
N GLN A 184 0.41 -0.24 10.05
CA GLN A 184 1.32 -1.20 10.69
C GLN A 184 2.79 -0.83 10.40
N ILE A 185 3.35 0.07 11.21
CA ILE A 185 4.67 0.63 10.93
C ILE A 185 5.78 -0.41 11.13
N ASN A 186 6.81 -0.31 10.29
CA ASN A 186 7.98 -1.17 10.35
C ASN A 186 8.67 -1.09 11.71
N ASP A 187 8.97 -2.24 12.30
CA ASP A 187 9.54 -2.38 13.64
C ASP A 187 10.97 -1.80 13.77
N LEU A 188 11.67 -1.54 12.65
CA LEU A 188 12.99 -0.91 12.64
C LEU A 188 12.96 0.54 13.14
N ILE A 189 11.83 1.23 13.00
CA ILE A 189 11.67 2.62 13.41
C ILE A 189 10.79 2.79 14.66
N THR A 190 10.47 1.68 15.34
CA THR A 190 9.68 1.67 16.57
C THR A 190 10.54 1.31 17.80
N LEU A 191 9.92 1.42 18.96
CA LEU A 191 10.53 1.04 20.24
C LEU A 191 10.67 -0.48 20.33
N LYS A 192 11.84 -0.98 20.76
CA LYS A 192 12.10 -2.41 21.05
C LYS A 192 11.68 -3.40 19.93
N HIS A 193 11.54 -2.94 18.69
CA HIS A 193 10.99 -3.74 17.58
C HIS A 193 9.56 -4.25 17.81
N GLU A 194 8.77 -3.51 18.58
CA GLU A 194 7.34 -3.80 18.71
C GLU A 194 6.61 -3.26 17.47
N VAL A 195 5.65 -4.04 16.96
CA VAL A 195 4.82 -3.62 15.83
C VAL A 195 3.91 -2.49 16.31
N PHE A 196 4.10 -1.29 15.78
CA PHE A 196 3.19 -0.18 16.03
C PHE A 196 1.97 -0.31 15.13
N THR A 197 0.79 -0.34 15.74
CA THR A 197 -0.47 -0.40 15.00
C THR A 197 -1.40 0.72 15.41
N LYS A 198 -1.93 1.46 14.43
CA LYS A 198 -2.94 2.50 14.68
C LYS A 198 -3.94 2.60 13.55
N THR A 199 -5.22 2.58 13.89
CA THR A 199 -6.30 2.80 12.93
C THR A 199 -6.42 4.30 12.65
N ASN A 200 -6.63 4.68 11.38
CA ASN A 200 -6.88 6.06 10.98
C ASN A 200 -5.78 7.01 11.47
N LEU A 201 -4.51 6.67 11.20
CA LEU A 201 -3.36 7.47 11.64
C LEU A 201 -3.23 8.75 10.80
N ILE A 202 -3.38 8.66 9.48
CA ILE A 202 -3.21 9.76 8.53
C ILE A 202 -4.56 10.29 8.05
N LEU A 203 -5.53 9.40 7.85
CA LEU A 203 -6.84 9.75 7.31
C LEU A 203 -7.96 9.46 8.30
N ASP A 204 -8.98 10.31 8.31
CA ASP A 204 -10.28 9.98 8.90
C ASP A 204 -11.11 9.05 7.97
N ASN A 205 -12.35 8.75 8.37
CA ASN A 205 -13.23 7.88 7.57
C ASN A 205 -13.70 8.55 6.27
N GLU A 206 -13.59 9.87 6.22
CA GLU A 206 -13.96 10.74 5.13
C GLU A 206 -12.75 11.10 4.25
N PHE A 207 -11.59 10.44 4.42
CA PHE A 207 -10.36 10.69 3.66
C PHE A 207 -9.77 12.09 3.83
N ASN A 208 -10.13 12.81 4.90
CA ASN A 208 -9.46 14.06 5.27
C ASN A 208 -8.19 13.76 6.07
N LEU A 209 -7.19 14.62 5.95
CA LEU A 209 -5.97 14.52 6.73
C LEU A 209 -6.23 14.87 8.21
N VAL A 210 -5.84 13.97 9.11
CA VAL A 210 -5.85 14.26 10.55
C VAL A 210 -4.60 15.02 10.96
N GLU A 211 -4.69 15.85 12.00
CA GLU A 211 -3.51 16.50 12.58
C GLU A 211 -2.52 15.44 13.11
N PRO A 212 -1.21 15.58 12.86
CA PRO A 212 -0.53 16.71 12.22
C PRO A 212 -0.28 16.56 10.71
N PHE A 213 -0.82 15.51 10.07
CA PHE A 213 -0.54 15.19 8.66
C PHE A 213 -1.11 16.23 7.68
N SER A 214 -2.13 16.97 8.09
CA SER A 214 -2.64 18.18 7.40
C SER A 214 -1.52 19.18 7.07
N LYS A 215 -0.49 19.30 7.93
CA LYS A 215 0.64 20.23 7.77
C LYS A 215 1.61 19.81 6.68
N ILE A 216 1.52 18.56 6.22
CA ILE A 216 2.38 17.99 5.17
C ILE A 216 1.57 17.65 3.91
N LYS A 217 0.35 18.21 3.78
CA LYS A 217 -0.62 17.91 2.74
C LYS A 217 -0.04 17.86 1.33
N ASN A 218 0.71 18.89 0.92
CA ASN A 218 1.30 18.96 -0.41
C ASN A 218 2.29 17.81 -0.68
N TYR A 219 3.10 17.44 0.32
CA TYR A 219 4.00 16.30 0.21
C TYR A 219 3.25 14.97 0.06
N LEU A 220 2.12 14.81 0.77
CA LEU A 220 1.28 13.60 0.63
C LEU A 220 0.55 13.56 -0.72
N ILE A 221 0.12 14.70 -1.25
CA ILE A 221 -0.44 14.81 -2.61
C ILE A 221 0.60 14.39 -3.65
N ASP A 222 1.84 14.86 -3.52
CA ASP A 222 2.94 14.47 -4.41
C ASP A 222 3.21 12.97 -4.35
N LEU A 223 3.30 12.41 -3.13
CA LEU A 223 3.50 10.98 -2.93
C LEU A 223 2.36 10.16 -3.54
N ALA A 224 1.11 10.51 -3.25
CA ALA A 224 -0.07 9.83 -3.78
C ALA A 224 -0.13 9.88 -5.31
N SER A 225 0.23 11.02 -5.91
CA SER A 225 0.24 11.18 -7.36
C SER A 225 1.33 10.35 -8.04
N ASP A 226 2.53 10.29 -7.43
CA ASP A 226 3.61 9.43 -7.94
C ASP A 226 3.22 7.96 -7.83
N GLU A 227 2.67 7.55 -6.69
CA GLU A 227 2.26 6.18 -6.42
C GLU A 227 1.11 5.73 -7.35
N LEU A 228 0.11 6.57 -7.62
CA LEU A 228 -0.96 6.24 -8.57
C LEU A 228 -0.48 5.94 -10.00
N ASN A 229 0.71 6.41 -10.39
CA ASN A 229 1.31 6.13 -11.69
C ASN A 229 2.05 4.78 -11.73
N GLU A 230 2.22 4.11 -10.61
CA GLU A 230 2.83 2.77 -10.55
C GLU A 230 1.83 1.68 -10.97
N ASN A 231 2.33 0.68 -11.71
CA ASN A 231 1.51 -0.41 -12.26
C ASN A 231 1.27 -1.56 -11.26
N ASN A 232 2.08 -1.65 -10.21
CA ASN A 232 2.07 -2.77 -9.26
C ASN A 232 1.12 -2.59 -8.07
N ILE A 233 0.35 -1.50 -8.03
CA ILE A 233 -0.57 -1.19 -6.95
C ILE A 233 -1.94 -1.77 -7.24
N ASP A 234 -2.52 -2.41 -6.23
CA ASP A 234 -3.86 -2.97 -6.31
C ASP A 234 -4.93 -1.89 -6.50
N PHE A 235 -6.03 -2.26 -7.15
CA PHE A 235 -7.12 -1.33 -7.45
C PHE A 235 -7.78 -0.72 -6.21
N SER A 236 -7.81 -1.41 -5.08
CA SER A 236 -8.41 -0.87 -3.86
C SER A 236 -7.54 0.22 -3.24
N SER A 237 -6.22 0.03 -3.24
CA SER A 237 -5.26 1.06 -2.84
C SER A 237 -5.29 2.25 -3.80
N LYS A 238 -5.37 2.01 -5.12
CA LYS A 238 -5.57 3.10 -6.11
C LYS A 238 -6.85 3.90 -5.87
N SER A 239 -7.96 3.22 -5.58
CA SER A 239 -9.22 3.90 -5.24
C SER A 239 -9.10 4.78 -4.00
N LYS A 240 -8.41 4.29 -2.96
CA LYS A 240 -8.14 5.07 -1.75
C LYS A 240 -7.30 6.32 -2.04
N LEU A 241 -6.19 6.18 -2.78
CA LEU A 241 -5.35 7.31 -3.16
C LEU A 241 -6.11 8.32 -4.03
N LEU A 242 -6.92 7.85 -4.97
CA LEU A 242 -7.77 8.70 -5.78
C LEU A 242 -8.84 9.42 -4.95
N SER A 243 -9.48 8.74 -4.00
CA SER A 243 -10.40 9.37 -3.04
C SER A 243 -9.71 10.44 -2.19
N PHE A 244 -8.48 10.19 -1.75
CA PHE A 244 -7.66 11.19 -1.06
C PHE A 244 -7.39 12.40 -1.95
N LEU A 245 -6.92 12.22 -3.19
CA LEU A 245 -6.68 13.33 -4.11
C LEU A 245 -7.95 14.13 -4.43
N LEU A 246 -9.10 13.46 -4.60
CA LEU A 246 -10.38 14.13 -4.83
C LEU A 246 -10.94 14.85 -3.59
N THR A 247 -10.36 14.62 -2.40
CA THR A 247 -10.76 15.27 -1.15
C THR A 247 -9.78 16.39 -0.80
N GLU A 248 -8.50 16.07 -0.74
CA GLU A 248 -7.45 16.96 -0.27
C GLU A 248 -6.77 17.71 -1.43
N GLY A 249 -6.72 17.13 -2.62
CA GLY A 249 -5.98 17.68 -3.75
C GLY A 249 -6.70 18.76 -4.58
N ILE A 250 -7.95 19.12 -4.27
CA ILE A 250 -8.78 20.00 -5.12
C ILE A 250 -8.08 21.35 -5.44
N ASP A 251 -7.38 21.90 -4.46
CA ASP A 251 -6.69 23.20 -4.55
C ASP A 251 -5.18 23.06 -4.76
N THR A 252 -4.70 21.90 -5.22
CA THR A 252 -3.26 21.67 -5.43
C THR A 252 -2.75 22.31 -6.72
N ASP A 253 -1.52 22.82 -6.67
CA ASP A 253 -0.76 23.25 -7.85
C ASP A 253 0.08 22.11 -8.46
N ASN A 254 0.05 20.90 -7.88
CA ASN A 254 0.76 19.75 -8.44
C ASN A 254 0.14 19.33 -9.77
N VAL A 255 0.90 19.48 -10.86
CA VAL A 255 0.46 19.18 -12.23
C VAL A 255 0.00 17.71 -12.39
N LYS A 256 0.75 16.74 -11.84
CA LYS A 256 0.38 15.32 -11.94
C LYS A 256 -0.92 15.03 -11.20
N ALA A 257 -1.09 15.61 -10.02
CA ALA A 257 -2.31 15.48 -9.24
C ALA A 257 -3.49 16.09 -10.01
N ARG A 258 -3.31 17.28 -10.61
CA ARG A 258 -4.35 17.97 -11.40
C ARG A 258 -4.80 17.16 -12.61
N GLU A 259 -3.87 16.56 -13.36
CA GLU A 259 -4.20 15.67 -14.49
C GLU A 259 -5.16 14.54 -14.07
N ILE A 260 -4.98 13.98 -12.87
CA ILE A 260 -5.83 12.93 -12.31
C ILE A 260 -7.16 13.50 -11.79
N ILE A 261 -7.12 14.59 -11.02
CA ILE A 261 -8.28 15.18 -10.34
C ILE A 261 -9.26 15.80 -11.33
N ASP A 262 -8.76 16.44 -12.39
CA ASP A 262 -9.60 17.09 -13.39
C ASP A 262 -10.29 16.07 -14.30
N ASN A 263 -9.68 14.88 -14.48
CA ASN A 263 -10.21 13.81 -15.33
C ASN A 263 -10.11 12.41 -14.67
N PRO A 264 -10.79 12.18 -13.53
CA PRO A 264 -10.60 10.97 -12.73
C PRO A 264 -11.13 9.72 -13.45
N LEU A 265 -12.14 9.89 -14.31
CA LEU A 265 -12.64 8.79 -15.15
C LEU A 265 -11.61 8.37 -16.20
N ASP A 266 -10.89 9.31 -16.83
CA ASP A 266 -9.86 8.98 -17.81
C ASP A 266 -8.71 8.21 -17.14
N PHE A 267 -8.30 8.63 -15.95
CA PHE A 267 -7.34 7.89 -15.13
C PHE A 267 -7.79 6.45 -14.83
N ILE A 268 -9.06 6.28 -14.42
CA ILE A 268 -9.65 4.95 -14.18
C ILE A 268 -9.56 4.10 -15.45
N LEU A 269 -9.97 4.63 -16.61
CA LEU A 269 -9.98 3.88 -17.86
C LEU A 269 -8.57 3.53 -18.35
N LYS A 270 -7.60 4.43 -18.18
CA LYS A 270 -6.18 4.11 -18.44
C LYS A 270 -5.69 2.96 -17.55
N SER A 271 -6.07 2.95 -16.28
CA SER A 271 -5.72 1.86 -15.37
C SER A 271 -6.36 0.52 -15.74
N ILE A 272 -7.52 0.54 -16.41
CA ILE A 272 -8.13 -0.69 -16.94
C ILE A 272 -7.28 -1.32 -18.05
N ASN A 273 -6.52 -0.54 -18.83
CA ASN A 273 -5.66 -1.12 -19.87
C ASN A 273 -4.62 -2.08 -19.27
N TYR A 274 -4.02 -1.74 -18.13
CA TYR A 274 -3.11 -2.63 -17.42
C TYR A 274 -3.80 -3.90 -16.91
N TYR A 275 -5.04 -3.79 -16.44
CA TYR A 275 -5.85 -4.96 -16.10
C TYR A 275 -6.10 -5.86 -17.32
N LEU A 276 -6.38 -5.28 -18.49
CA LEU A 276 -6.56 -6.04 -19.73
C LEU A 276 -5.28 -6.77 -20.16
N GLU A 277 -4.11 -6.14 -20.02
CA GLU A 277 -2.82 -6.80 -20.26
C GLU A 277 -2.57 -7.96 -19.29
N THR A 278 -2.95 -7.80 -18.02
CA THR A 278 -2.83 -8.87 -17.02
C THR A 278 -3.83 -9.99 -17.29
N LEU A 279 -5.04 -9.66 -17.72
CA LEU A 279 -6.07 -10.61 -18.12
C LEU A 279 -5.64 -11.42 -19.35
N ASP A 280 -5.03 -10.77 -20.37
CA ASP A 280 -4.46 -11.44 -21.54
C ASP A 280 -3.41 -12.50 -21.15
N ARG A 281 -2.47 -12.12 -20.27
CA ARG A 281 -1.45 -13.04 -19.74
C ARG A 281 -2.08 -14.22 -18.99
N LYS A 282 -3.10 -13.97 -18.17
CA LYS A 282 -3.78 -15.02 -17.43
C LYS A 282 -4.53 -15.99 -18.35
N LEU A 283 -5.33 -15.44 -19.28
CA LEU A 283 -6.20 -16.24 -20.14
C LEU A 283 -5.43 -17.02 -21.21
N TYR A 284 -4.43 -16.42 -21.83
CA TYR A 284 -3.79 -16.99 -23.02
C TYR A 284 -2.36 -17.49 -22.81
N LYS A 285 -1.65 -17.01 -21.78
CA LYS A 285 -0.27 -17.42 -21.49
C LYS A 285 -0.14 -18.36 -20.28
N GLY A 286 -1.26 -18.65 -19.61
CA GLY A 286 -1.29 -19.55 -18.44
C GLY A 286 -0.53 -19.01 -17.23
N GLU A 287 -0.31 -17.70 -17.18
CA GLU A 287 0.44 -17.09 -16.08
C GLU A 287 -0.42 -17.02 -14.81
N ASN A 288 0.14 -17.48 -13.69
CA ASN A 288 -0.54 -17.39 -12.39
C ASN A 288 -0.43 -15.98 -11.82
N VAL A 289 -1.26 -15.08 -12.35
CA VAL A 289 -1.36 -13.68 -11.91
C VAL A 289 -2.67 -13.43 -11.16
N ASN A 290 -2.61 -12.61 -10.11
CA ASN A 290 -3.79 -12.14 -9.41
C ASN A 290 -4.48 -11.06 -10.25
N LEU A 291 -5.80 -11.17 -10.38
CA LEU A 291 -6.62 -10.17 -11.04
C LEU A 291 -7.46 -9.46 -9.97
N ASP A 292 -7.27 -8.16 -9.86
CA ASP A 292 -8.14 -7.35 -9.03
C ASP A 292 -9.53 -7.23 -9.64
N PHE A 293 -10.52 -7.03 -8.78
CA PHE A 293 -11.86 -6.71 -9.25
C PHE A 293 -11.86 -5.30 -9.87
N PRO A 294 -12.18 -5.13 -11.17
CA PRO A 294 -11.95 -3.87 -11.86
C PRO A 294 -12.78 -2.71 -11.32
N TYR A 295 -13.88 -2.96 -10.61
CA TYR A 295 -14.66 -1.88 -9.99
C TYR A 295 -14.05 -1.37 -8.68
N PHE A 296 -13.07 -2.06 -8.09
CA PHE A 296 -12.43 -1.59 -6.86
C PHE A 296 -11.61 -0.33 -7.06
N ILE A 297 -11.24 0.02 -8.30
CA ILE A 297 -10.56 1.29 -8.61
C ILE A 297 -11.47 2.51 -8.48
N ILE A 298 -12.80 2.32 -8.51
CA ILE A 298 -13.74 3.43 -8.46
C ILE A 298 -13.61 4.09 -7.07
N PRO A 299 -13.33 5.40 -7.01
CA PRO A 299 -13.10 6.09 -5.76
C PRO A 299 -14.40 6.16 -4.97
N THR A 300 -14.31 5.91 -3.67
CA THR A 300 -15.43 6.03 -2.72
C THR A 300 -16.03 7.45 -2.68
N LYS A 301 -15.27 8.46 -3.12
CA LYS A 301 -15.72 9.85 -3.21
C LYS A 301 -16.63 10.15 -4.40
N PHE A 302 -16.75 9.23 -5.36
CA PHE A 302 -17.77 9.38 -6.39
C PHE A 302 -19.17 9.27 -5.79
N ASN A 303 -20.05 10.19 -6.17
CA ASN A 303 -21.48 10.03 -5.92
C ASN A 303 -22.01 8.80 -6.69
N SER A 304 -23.24 8.38 -6.38
CA SER A 304 -23.86 7.19 -6.97
C SER A 304 -23.93 7.25 -8.51
N GLN A 305 -24.19 8.42 -9.09
CA GLN A 305 -24.27 8.62 -10.54
C GLN A 305 -22.89 8.42 -11.20
N ASN A 306 -21.85 9.07 -10.69
CA ASN A 306 -20.48 8.97 -11.21
C ASN A 306 -19.93 7.56 -11.03
N ALA A 307 -20.18 6.92 -9.88
CA ALA A 307 -19.76 5.55 -9.64
C ALA A 307 -20.46 4.58 -10.61
N ASN A 308 -21.76 4.75 -10.84
CA ASN A 308 -22.49 3.93 -11.81
C ASN A 308 -21.98 4.16 -13.24
N TYR A 309 -21.75 5.42 -13.63
CA TYR A 309 -21.20 5.76 -14.94
C TYR A 309 -19.82 5.14 -15.16
N ALA A 310 -18.93 5.19 -14.15
CA ALA A 310 -17.63 4.53 -14.19
C ALA A 310 -17.75 3.00 -14.35
N ARG A 311 -18.64 2.34 -13.59
CA ARG A 311 -18.90 0.90 -13.74
C ARG A 311 -19.35 0.55 -15.16
N ILE A 312 -20.26 1.33 -15.73
CA ILE A 312 -20.73 1.14 -17.11
C ILE A 312 -19.56 1.26 -18.09
N LYS A 313 -18.73 2.31 -17.96
CA LYS A 313 -17.58 2.50 -18.86
C LYS A 313 -16.53 1.40 -18.73
N ILE A 314 -16.19 0.98 -17.51
CA ILE A 314 -15.29 -0.16 -17.26
C ILE A 314 -15.87 -1.44 -17.89
N THR A 315 -17.17 -1.69 -17.69
CA THR A 315 -17.86 -2.85 -18.29
C THR A 315 -17.74 -2.84 -19.80
N LEU A 316 -18.01 -1.71 -20.44
CA LEU A 316 -17.97 -1.57 -21.89
C LEU A 316 -16.55 -1.80 -22.42
N VAL A 317 -15.54 -1.17 -21.83
CA VAL A 317 -14.13 -1.35 -22.24
C VAL A 317 -13.71 -2.82 -22.16
N ILE A 318 -14.02 -3.51 -21.06
CA ILE A 318 -13.65 -4.92 -20.90
C ILE A 318 -14.49 -5.79 -21.85
N SER A 319 -15.77 -5.52 -22.03
CA SER A 319 -16.64 -6.28 -22.95
C SER A 319 -16.22 -6.12 -24.41
N GLU A 320 -15.80 -4.93 -24.83
CA GLU A 320 -15.26 -4.67 -26.17
C GLU A 320 -13.93 -5.41 -26.39
N TRP A 321 -13.06 -5.42 -25.37
CA TRP A 321 -11.82 -6.20 -25.41
C TRP A 321 -12.12 -7.70 -25.56
N LEU A 322 -13.09 -8.23 -24.80
CA LEU A 322 -13.53 -9.62 -24.90
C LEU A 322 -14.14 -9.93 -26.27
N LYS A 323 -14.97 -9.04 -26.82
CA LYS A 323 -15.53 -9.20 -28.16
C LYS A 323 -14.45 -9.30 -29.23
N THR A 324 -13.37 -8.53 -29.09
CA THR A 324 -12.25 -8.50 -30.04
C THR A 324 -11.35 -9.74 -29.93
N ASN A 325 -11.29 -10.36 -28.74
CA ASN A 325 -10.40 -11.49 -28.46
C ASN A 325 -11.13 -12.83 -28.25
N GLY A 326 -12.46 -12.85 -28.24
CA GLY A 326 -13.29 -13.99 -27.87
C GLY A 326 -13.23 -15.18 -28.83
N ASN A 327 -12.60 -14.98 -30.00
CA ASN A 327 -12.27 -16.04 -30.93
C ASN A 327 -11.05 -16.87 -30.50
N LYS A 328 -10.31 -16.43 -29.48
CA LYS A 328 -9.28 -17.24 -28.81
C LYS A 328 -9.96 -18.03 -27.72
N SER A 329 -9.57 -19.28 -27.53
CA SER A 329 -10.18 -20.07 -26.46
C SER A 329 -9.50 -19.83 -25.12
N ALA A 330 -10.30 -19.63 -24.07
CA ALA A 330 -9.85 -19.43 -22.70
C ALA A 330 -10.92 -19.86 -21.68
N CYS A 331 -10.51 -20.03 -20.42
CA CYS A 331 -11.43 -20.23 -19.30
C CYS A 331 -12.01 -18.89 -18.83
N TYR A 332 -12.85 -18.24 -19.66
CA TYR A 332 -13.33 -16.88 -19.39
C TYR A 332 -14.22 -16.82 -18.15
N TYR A 333 -15.18 -17.75 -18.01
CA TYR A 333 -16.10 -17.82 -16.86
C TYR A 333 -15.35 -17.85 -15.51
N GLU A 334 -14.21 -18.55 -15.47
CA GLU A 334 -13.42 -18.75 -14.25
C GLU A 334 -12.56 -17.54 -13.88
N ASN A 335 -12.09 -16.81 -14.89
CA ASN A 335 -11.08 -15.77 -14.73
C ASN A 335 -11.67 -14.35 -14.76
N ILE A 336 -12.87 -14.18 -15.30
CA ILE A 336 -13.59 -12.91 -15.27
C ILE A 336 -14.51 -12.93 -14.05
N SER A 337 -13.96 -12.53 -12.90
CA SER A 337 -14.62 -12.57 -11.59
C SER A 337 -15.89 -11.73 -11.47
N ASN A 338 -16.18 -10.86 -12.46
CA ASN A 338 -17.36 -10.00 -12.45
C ASN A 338 -18.48 -10.55 -13.34
N TYR A 339 -19.50 -11.12 -12.69
CA TYR A 339 -20.71 -11.64 -13.33
C TYR A 339 -21.34 -10.67 -14.33
N HIS A 340 -21.40 -9.36 -14.02
CA HIS A 340 -22.03 -8.38 -14.91
C HIS A 340 -21.20 -8.12 -16.17
N ILE A 341 -19.87 -8.08 -16.04
CA ILE A 341 -18.97 -7.87 -17.18
C ILE A 341 -19.06 -9.07 -18.11
N TYR A 342 -18.92 -10.27 -17.55
CA TYR A 342 -19.00 -11.50 -18.34
C TYR A 342 -20.37 -11.65 -19.02
N LYS A 343 -21.46 -11.43 -18.27
CA LYS A 343 -22.84 -11.43 -18.82
C LYS A 343 -23.03 -10.44 -19.96
N THR A 344 -22.39 -9.28 -19.90
CA THR A 344 -22.47 -8.26 -20.96
C THR A 344 -21.71 -8.72 -22.21
N ALA A 345 -20.55 -9.34 -22.03
CA ALA A 345 -19.74 -9.88 -23.12
C ALA A 345 -20.44 -11.01 -23.87
N ILE A 346 -20.98 -12.02 -23.17
CA ILE A 346 -21.65 -13.17 -23.82
C ILE A 346 -22.98 -12.81 -24.51
N ARG A 347 -23.59 -11.66 -24.16
CA ARG A 347 -24.77 -11.13 -24.85
C ARG A 347 -24.44 -10.41 -26.14
N SER A 348 -23.21 -9.92 -26.29
CA SER A 348 -22.79 -9.05 -27.38
C SER A 348 -21.78 -9.70 -28.33
N SER A 349 -21.29 -10.89 -27.97
CA SER A 349 -20.28 -11.64 -28.72
C SER A 349 -20.29 -13.11 -28.36
N THR A 350 -19.82 -13.95 -29.28
CA THR A 350 -19.55 -15.36 -29.02
C THR A 350 -18.14 -15.48 -28.43
N LEU A 351 -18.03 -16.10 -27.26
CA LEU A 351 -16.75 -16.44 -26.63
C LEU A 351 -16.50 -17.95 -26.79
N LEU A 352 -15.27 -18.32 -27.17
CA LEU A 352 -14.85 -19.72 -27.20
C LEU A 352 -14.43 -20.18 -25.79
N ASP A 353 -15.42 -20.54 -25.00
CA ASP A 353 -15.22 -20.92 -23.60
C ASP A 353 -14.69 -22.35 -23.43
N SER A 354 -13.65 -22.45 -22.61
CA SER A 354 -13.13 -23.70 -22.05
C SER A 354 -13.30 -23.70 -20.55
N PHE A 355 -13.15 -24.87 -19.93
CA PHE A 355 -13.32 -25.01 -18.49
C PHE A 355 -12.22 -25.89 -17.94
N SER A 356 -11.47 -25.42 -16.94
CA SER A 356 -10.43 -26.21 -16.28
C SER A 356 -11.00 -27.39 -15.50
N LYS A 357 -12.26 -27.27 -15.04
CA LYS A 357 -12.99 -28.25 -14.23
C LYS A 357 -14.47 -28.33 -14.62
N LEU A 358 -15.06 -29.52 -14.53
CA LEU A 358 -16.48 -29.76 -14.83
C LEU A 358 -17.42 -28.92 -13.97
N ARG A 359 -17.04 -28.64 -12.72
CA ARG A 359 -17.83 -27.77 -11.84
C ARG A 359 -18.04 -26.37 -12.44
N PHE A 360 -17.06 -25.84 -13.16
CA PHE A 360 -17.16 -24.51 -13.75
C PHE A 360 -18.11 -24.50 -14.95
N LEU A 361 -18.07 -25.54 -15.77
CA LEU A 361 -19.06 -25.74 -16.83
C LEU A 361 -20.49 -25.84 -16.26
N LYS A 362 -20.68 -26.64 -15.20
CA LYS A 362 -21.98 -26.78 -14.54
C LYS A 362 -22.50 -25.44 -14.01
N ASN A 363 -21.64 -24.68 -13.34
CA ASN A 363 -22.01 -23.37 -12.80
C ASN A 363 -22.34 -22.38 -13.93
N TYR A 364 -21.58 -22.39 -15.03
CA TYR A 364 -21.90 -21.57 -16.22
C TYR A 364 -23.32 -21.87 -16.72
N VAL A 365 -23.65 -23.15 -16.93
CA VAL A 365 -24.96 -23.56 -17.45
C VAL A 365 -26.09 -23.17 -16.48
N GLN A 366 -25.84 -23.27 -15.17
CA GLN A 366 -26.78 -22.81 -14.15
C GLN A 366 -27.00 -21.29 -14.19
N ASP A 367 -25.92 -20.52 -14.38
CA ASP A 367 -25.91 -19.06 -14.29
C ASP A 367 -26.45 -18.37 -15.56
N PHE A 368 -26.21 -18.96 -16.72
CA PHE A 368 -26.42 -18.34 -18.04
C PHE A 368 -27.20 -19.20 -19.03
N GLY A 369 -27.46 -20.48 -18.73
CA GLY A 369 -27.98 -21.44 -19.70
C GLY A 369 -26.94 -21.82 -20.76
N VAL A 370 -27.37 -22.52 -21.81
CA VAL A 370 -26.47 -23.03 -22.87
C VAL A 370 -26.45 -22.18 -24.13
N GLU A 371 -27.41 -21.26 -24.30
CA GLU A 371 -27.63 -20.55 -25.58
C GLU A 371 -26.44 -19.69 -26.02
N SER A 372 -25.71 -19.15 -25.05
CA SER A 372 -24.54 -18.29 -25.27
C SER A 372 -23.20 -19.05 -25.22
N LEU A 373 -23.23 -20.35 -24.91
CA LEU A 373 -22.03 -21.15 -24.75
C LEU A 373 -21.54 -21.69 -26.10
N THR A 374 -20.29 -21.41 -26.42
CA THR A 374 -19.57 -22.09 -27.51
C THR A 374 -18.37 -22.81 -26.94
N TYR A 375 -18.49 -24.12 -26.76
CA TYR A 375 -17.48 -24.93 -26.10
C TYR A 375 -16.23 -25.13 -26.97
N CYS A 376 -15.06 -25.02 -26.34
CA CYS A 376 -13.77 -25.38 -26.91
C CYS A 376 -13.01 -26.36 -25.98
N PRO A 377 -12.46 -27.46 -26.50
CA PRO A 377 -11.74 -28.44 -25.67
C PRO A 377 -10.32 -28.05 -25.32
N ILE A 378 -9.75 -27.02 -25.97
CA ILE A 378 -8.36 -26.61 -25.80
C ILE A 378 -8.30 -25.10 -25.57
N TYR A 379 -7.54 -24.65 -24.58
CA TYR A 379 -7.34 -23.24 -24.25
C TYR A 379 -5.88 -22.86 -23.97
N GLY A 380 -5.61 -21.55 -23.99
CA GLY A 380 -4.29 -20.99 -23.65
C GLY A 380 -3.16 -21.55 -24.50
N THR A 381 -2.06 -21.95 -23.86
CA THR A 381 -0.89 -22.58 -24.51
C THR A 381 -1.06 -24.10 -24.69
N ALA A 382 -2.22 -24.53 -25.20
CA ALA A 382 -2.61 -25.91 -25.46
C ALA A 382 -2.96 -26.77 -24.22
N ASN A 383 -3.61 -26.17 -23.23
CA ASN A 383 -4.21 -26.93 -22.12
C ASN A 383 -5.54 -27.53 -22.56
N PHE A 384 -5.87 -28.72 -22.05
CA PHE A 384 -7.15 -29.36 -22.27
C PHE A 384 -8.19 -28.92 -21.23
N SER A 385 -9.43 -28.72 -21.66
CA SER A 385 -10.55 -28.59 -20.72
C SER A 385 -10.61 -29.81 -19.79
N PHE A 386 -11.02 -29.56 -18.54
CA PHE A 386 -11.17 -30.56 -17.47
C PHE A 386 -9.84 -31.17 -17.00
N SER A 387 -8.70 -30.62 -17.40
CA SER A 387 -7.37 -31.13 -17.01
C SER A 387 -7.09 -31.02 -15.51
N GLU A 388 -7.81 -30.17 -14.78
CA GLU A 388 -7.62 -29.99 -13.34
C GLU A 388 -8.60 -30.79 -12.47
N ASP A 389 -9.50 -31.58 -13.06
CA ASP A 389 -10.37 -32.46 -12.29
C ASP A 389 -9.59 -33.72 -11.82
N GLU A 390 -9.73 -34.06 -10.55
CA GLU A 390 -9.14 -35.28 -9.96
C GLU A 390 -9.95 -36.53 -10.36
N GLY A 391 -9.32 -37.54 -10.93
CA GLY A 391 -9.94 -38.84 -11.26
C GLY A 391 -9.91 -39.23 -12.75
N ASP A 392 -10.05 -40.53 -13.02
CA ASP A 392 -9.81 -41.09 -14.35
C ASP A 392 -10.95 -40.86 -15.38
N ASP A 393 -12.18 -40.60 -14.93
CA ASP A 393 -13.40 -40.55 -15.76
C ASP A 393 -13.93 -39.12 -16.03
N ASN A 394 -13.13 -38.09 -15.77
CA ASN A 394 -13.64 -36.71 -15.76
C ASN A 394 -14.06 -36.20 -17.14
N LEU A 395 -13.33 -36.55 -18.20
CA LEU A 395 -13.71 -36.23 -19.57
C LEU A 395 -15.04 -36.86 -19.94
N LYS A 396 -15.24 -38.16 -19.63
CA LYS A 396 -16.50 -38.85 -19.91
C LYS A 396 -17.68 -38.20 -19.19
N LYS A 397 -17.54 -37.85 -17.90
CA LYS A 397 -18.59 -37.13 -17.15
C LYS A 397 -18.90 -35.76 -17.75
N ALA A 398 -17.88 -35.07 -18.28
CA ALA A 398 -18.07 -33.80 -18.95
C ALA A 398 -18.78 -33.96 -20.30
N GLU A 399 -18.43 -34.99 -21.07
CA GLU A 399 -19.08 -35.36 -22.33
C GLU A 399 -20.56 -35.69 -22.12
N ASP A 400 -20.86 -36.54 -21.13
CA ASP A 400 -22.23 -36.89 -20.74
C ASP A 400 -23.03 -35.61 -20.42
N PHE A 401 -22.45 -34.70 -19.62
CA PHE A 401 -23.08 -33.43 -19.28
C PHE A 401 -23.28 -32.51 -20.50
N ILE A 402 -22.31 -32.47 -21.42
CA ILE A 402 -22.38 -31.71 -22.68
C ILE A 402 -23.52 -32.23 -23.56
N ILE A 403 -23.67 -33.55 -23.68
CA ILE A 403 -24.74 -34.21 -24.44
C ILE A 403 -26.10 -33.91 -23.80
N GLU A 404 -26.24 -34.14 -22.50
CA GLU A 404 -27.49 -33.91 -21.75
C GLU A 404 -28.02 -32.48 -21.93
N ASN A 405 -27.12 -31.51 -21.93
CA ASN A 405 -27.46 -30.09 -22.04
C ASN A 405 -27.44 -29.56 -23.48
N LYS A 406 -27.16 -30.42 -24.48
CA LYS A 406 -27.09 -30.05 -25.91
C LYS A 406 -26.14 -28.88 -26.17
N ILE A 407 -25.01 -28.87 -25.47
CA ILE A 407 -23.99 -27.83 -25.61
C ILE A 407 -23.33 -27.96 -26.99
N LYS A 408 -23.07 -26.82 -27.63
CA LYS A 408 -22.55 -26.75 -28.99
C LYS A 408 -21.12 -26.24 -29.02
N THR A 409 -20.43 -26.56 -30.11
CA THR A 409 -19.11 -25.99 -30.45
C THR A 409 -19.24 -25.09 -31.69
N SER A 410 -18.14 -24.68 -32.31
CA SER A 410 -18.15 -23.93 -33.58
C SER A 410 -17.37 -24.65 -34.67
N LYS A 411 -17.62 -24.27 -35.94
CA LYS A 411 -16.83 -24.77 -37.08
C LYS A 411 -15.34 -24.45 -36.94
N ILE A 412 -15.01 -23.26 -36.43
CA ILE A 412 -13.62 -22.84 -36.19
C ILE A 412 -12.91 -23.78 -35.22
N VAL A 413 -13.60 -24.19 -34.14
CA VAL A 413 -13.05 -25.18 -33.20
C VAL A 413 -12.82 -26.51 -33.89
N LYS A 414 -13.82 -27.04 -34.62
CA LYS A 414 -13.68 -28.32 -35.35
C LYS A 414 -12.53 -28.30 -36.36
N ASP A 415 -12.39 -27.21 -37.11
CA ASP A 415 -11.31 -27.05 -38.09
C ASP A 415 -9.94 -26.95 -37.42
N SER A 416 -9.87 -26.31 -36.24
CA SER A 416 -8.65 -26.26 -35.43
C SER A 416 -8.26 -27.65 -34.93
N ILE A 417 -9.21 -28.44 -34.42
CA ILE A 417 -8.96 -29.82 -33.99
C ILE A 417 -8.44 -30.69 -35.14
N LYS A 418 -9.10 -30.64 -36.31
CA LYS A 418 -8.65 -31.37 -37.51
C LYS A 418 -7.23 -31.00 -37.92
N LYS A 419 -6.87 -29.71 -37.83
CA LYS A 419 -5.51 -29.25 -38.12
C LYS A 419 -4.51 -29.83 -37.12
N ILE A 420 -4.82 -29.80 -35.82
CA ILE A 420 -3.89 -30.30 -34.80
C ILE A 420 -3.69 -31.82 -34.91
N PHE A 421 -4.74 -32.59 -35.25
CA PHE A 421 -4.58 -34.03 -35.53
C PHE A 421 -3.62 -34.36 -36.67
N ASN A 422 -3.47 -33.44 -37.64
CA ASN A 422 -2.57 -33.61 -38.77
C ASN A 422 -1.14 -33.13 -38.48
N LEU A 423 -0.85 -32.57 -37.30
CA LEU A 423 0.49 -32.11 -36.94
C LEU A 423 1.33 -33.27 -36.40
N PRO A 424 2.46 -33.62 -37.05
CA PRO A 424 3.28 -34.77 -36.66
C PRO A 424 4.04 -34.60 -35.33
N ILE A 425 3.89 -33.45 -34.66
CA ILE A 425 4.66 -33.05 -33.48
C ILE A 425 3.81 -33.16 -32.20
N VAL A 426 2.48 -33.30 -32.31
CA VAL A 426 1.57 -33.33 -31.15
C VAL A 426 1.24 -34.78 -30.79
N ASN A 427 1.63 -35.21 -29.59
CA ASN A 427 1.34 -36.55 -29.08
C ASN A 427 0.22 -36.46 -28.03
N PHE A 428 -1.01 -36.78 -28.44
CA PHE A 428 -2.17 -36.83 -27.54
C PHE A 428 -2.22 -38.15 -26.79
N SER A 429 -2.64 -38.11 -25.53
CA SER A 429 -3.10 -39.31 -24.84
C SER A 429 -4.38 -39.86 -25.48
N GLU A 430 -4.66 -41.15 -25.28
CA GLU A 430 -5.90 -41.78 -25.78
C GLU A 430 -7.16 -41.05 -25.29
N LYS A 431 -7.14 -40.55 -24.04
CA LYS A 431 -8.27 -39.81 -23.47
C LYS A 431 -8.48 -38.45 -24.15
N GLU A 432 -7.41 -37.70 -24.36
CA GLU A 432 -7.45 -36.41 -25.06
C GLU A 432 -7.92 -36.60 -26.51
N LYS A 433 -7.41 -37.63 -27.19
CA LYS A 433 -7.82 -37.97 -28.55
C LYS A 433 -9.31 -38.32 -28.63
N ALA A 434 -9.79 -39.18 -27.74
CA ALA A 434 -11.21 -39.54 -27.65
C ALA A 434 -12.08 -38.29 -27.42
N HIS A 435 -11.65 -37.38 -26.54
CA HIS A 435 -12.38 -36.15 -26.27
C HIS A 435 -12.42 -35.20 -27.46
N LEU A 436 -11.32 -35.07 -28.21
CA LEU A 436 -11.28 -34.28 -29.44
C LEU A 436 -12.17 -34.87 -30.54
N GLU A 437 -12.19 -36.20 -30.68
CA GLU A 437 -13.10 -36.90 -31.58
C GLU A 437 -14.57 -36.68 -31.19
N PHE A 438 -14.87 -36.71 -29.89
CA PHE A 438 -16.18 -36.33 -29.36
C PHE A 438 -16.57 -34.90 -29.77
N VAL A 439 -15.68 -33.92 -29.60
CA VAL A 439 -15.97 -32.52 -30.00
C VAL A 439 -16.18 -32.39 -31.51
N LEU A 440 -15.46 -33.15 -32.33
CA LEU A 440 -15.71 -33.18 -33.79
C LEU A 440 -17.12 -33.67 -34.13
N SER A 441 -17.74 -34.49 -33.27
CA SER A 441 -19.11 -34.99 -33.45
C SER A 441 -20.21 -34.03 -32.95
N MET A 442 -19.89 -33.06 -32.09
CA MET A 442 -20.87 -32.11 -31.50
C MET A 442 -21.56 -31.23 -32.54
N ASP A 443 -22.79 -30.78 -32.26
CA ASP A 443 -23.45 -29.76 -33.10
C ASP A 443 -22.70 -28.42 -33.07
N THR A 444 -22.79 -27.64 -34.17
CA THR A 444 -22.19 -26.29 -34.26
C THR A 444 -23.23 -25.19 -34.03
N VAL A 445 -22.77 -24.06 -33.48
CA VAL A 445 -23.58 -22.83 -33.36
C VAL A 445 -23.71 -22.09 -34.70
N ASP A 446 -22.77 -22.32 -35.63
CA ASP A 446 -22.61 -21.64 -36.92
C ASP A 446 -22.67 -22.57 -38.14
#